data_AF-A0AAW5KJW6-F1
#
_entry.id   AF-A0AAW5KJW6-F1
#
_cell.length_a   1.000
_cell.length_b   1.000
_cell.length_c   1.000
_cell.angle_alpha   90.00
_cell.angle_beta   90.00
_cell.angle_gamma   90.00
#
_symmetry.space_group_name_H-M   'P 1'
#
loop_
_entity.id
_entity.type
_entity.pdbx_description
1 polymer ?
#
loop_
_entity_poly.entity_id
_entity_poly.type
_entity_poly.pdbx_seq_one_letter_code
_entity_poly.pdbx_strand_id
1 'polypeptide(L)'
;FEGTKPYAVQQGAGMMVTKSDETREYAATLFLKWFTENQQNVRFAIGSGYLPVKKDANTAEAIGEAVASSPEPISELMEETLLTGVEITQNYTLYTIEAFEN
;
A
#
# COMPACT_ATOMS: atom_id res chain seq x y z
N PHE A 1 -21.03 -3.43 -11.61
CA PHE A 1 -22.22 -3.42 -12.48
C PHE A 1 -22.84 -2.04 -12.39
N GLU A 2 -23.37 -1.50 -13.49
CA GLU A 2 -24.00 -0.18 -13.46
C GLU A 2 -25.17 -0.16 -12.47
N GLY A 3 -25.24 0.85 -11.60
CA GLY A 3 -26.30 1.01 -10.60
C GLY A 3 -26.16 0.19 -9.31
N THR A 4 -25.11 -0.62 -9.14
CA THR A 4 -24.88 -1.34 -7.87
C THR A 4 -24.10 -0.51 -6.87
N LYS A 5 -24.26 -0.81 -5.57
CA LYS A 5 -23.43 -0.22 -4.52
C LYS A 5 -21.94 -0.51 -4.78
N PRO A 6 -21.04 0.46 -4.55
CA PRO A 6 -19.61 0.30 -4.81
C PRO A 6 -18.97 -0.58 -3.73
N TYR A 7 -18.72 -1.85 -4.06
CA TYR A 7 -17.98 -2.81 -3.24
C TYR A 7 -16.73 -3.27 -3.97
N ALA A 8 -15.62 -3.41 -3.25
CA ALA A 8 -14.36 -3.90 -3.81
C ALA A 8 -13.66 -4.86 -2.83
N VAL A 9 -13.01 -5.89 -3.37
CA VAL A 9 -12.14 -6.76 -2.57
C VAL A 9 -10.86 -5.98 -2.26
N GLN A 10 -10.46 -5.95 -0.98
CA GLN A 10 -9.13 -5.48 -0.59
C GLN A 10 -8.24 -6.68 -0.33
N GLN A 11 -7.15 -6.80 -1.09
CA GLN A 11 -6.09 -7.76 -0.85
C GLN A 11 -4.79 -7.02 -0.59
N GLY A 12 -3.98 -7.56 0.33
CA GLY A 12 -2.70 -6.97 0.69
C GLY A 12 -1.68 -8.06 0.97
N ALA A 13 -0.42 -7.64 1.08
CA ALA A 13 0.66 -8.51 1.53
C ALA A 13 0.79 -8.43 3.06
N GLY A 14 1.03 -9.58 3.69
CA GLY A 14 1.46 -9.66 5.09
C GLY A 14 2.98 -9.68 5.17
N MET A 15 3.54 -9.12 6.25
CA MET A 15 4.95 -9.23 6.59
C MET A 15 5.09 -9.92 7.95
N MET A 16 6.11 -10.76 8.10
CA MET A 16 6.37 -11.49 9.35
C MET A 16 7.86 -11.54 9.66
N VAL A 17 8.18 -11.54 10.95
CA VAL A 17 9.54 -11.82 11.45
C VAL A 17 9.60 -13.31 11.79
N THR A 18 10.61 -14.00 11.26
CA THR A 18 10.85 -15.41 11.59
C THR A 18 11.66 -15.52 12.87
N LYS A 19 11.47 -16.62 13.62
CA LYS A 19 12.19 -16.87 14.86
C LYS A 19 13.71 -16.92 14.63
N SER A 20 14.45 -16.14 15.41
CA SER A 20 15.91 -15.97 15.31
C SER A 20 16.51 -15.60 16.69
N ASP A 21 17.72 -15.04 16.73
CA ASP A 21 18.24 -14.34 17.91
C ASP A 21 17.61 -12.94 18.11
N GLU A 22 17.62 -12.45 19.35
CA GLU A 22 16.99 -11.18 19.75
C GLU A 22 17.49 -9.98 18.93
N THR A 23 18.77 -9.97 18.56
CA THR A 23 19.37 -8.86 17.81
C THR A 23 18.79 -8.78 16.40
N ARG A 24 18.66 -9.92 15.72
CA ARG A 24 18.07 -10.01 14.38
C ARG A 24 16.58 -9.73 14.40
N GLU A 25 15.86 -10.25 15.37
CA GLU A 25 14.41 -10.00 15.53
C GLU A 25 14.13 -8.50 15.77
N TYR A 26 14.94 -7.86 16.62
CA TYR A 26 14.85 -6.43 16.88
C TYR A 26 15.17 -5.60 15.63
N ALA A 27 16.26 -5.93 14.92
CA ALA A 27 16.63 -5.26 13.68
C ALA A 27 15.53 -5.38 12.59
N ALA A 28 14.95 -6.57 12.42
CA ALA A 28 13.84 -6.78 11.49
C ALA A 28 12.60 -5.95 11.87
N THR A 29 12.30 -5.85 13.17
CA THR A 29 11.20 -5.02 13.68
C THR A 29 11.44 -3.54 13.40
N LEU A 30 12.66 -3.03 13.62
CA LEU A 30 13.01 -1.65 13.28
C LEU A 30 12.90 -1.40 11.77
N PHE A 31 13.33 -2.35 10.96
CA PHE A 31 13.18 -2.26 9.51
C PHE A 31 11.71 -2.17 9.10
N LEU A 32 10.83 -3.03 9.62
CA LEU A 32 9.39 -2.99 9.31
C LEU A 32 8.75 -1.67 9.76
N LYS A 33 9.17 -1.14 10.91
CA LYS A 33 8.74 0.18 11.36
C LYS A 33 9.14 1.26 10.37
N TRP A 34 10.42 1.35 10.00
CA TRP A 34 10.94 2.31 9.03
C TRP A 34 10.30 2.15 7.64
N PHE A 35 10.16 0.91 7.18
CA PHE A 35 9.60 0.57 5.87
C PHE A 35 8.14 1.02 5.72
N THR A 36 7.38 1.07 6.82
CA THR A 36 5.99 1.52 6.84
C THR A 36 5.84 3.02 7.13
N GLU A 37 6.92 3.79 7.29
CA GLU A 37 6.87 5.25 7.34
C GLU A 37 6.53 5.83 5.97
N ASN A 38 5.84 6.98 5.93
CA ASN A 38 5.24 7.54 4.71
C ASN A 38 6.20 7.58 3.53
N GLN A 39 7.38 8.21 3.68
CA GLN A 39 8.31 8.38 2.56
C GLN A 39 8.80 7.04 1.99
N GLN A 40 9.07 6.05 2.84
CA GLN A 40 9.59 4.76 2.42
C GLN A 40 8.48 3.89 1.82
N ASN A 41 7.31 3.94 2.45
CA ASN A 41 6.16 3.18 2.05
C ASN A 41 5.61 3.63 0.70
N VAL A 42 5.48 4.94 0.46
CA VAL A 42 5.01 5.45 -0.84
C VAL A 42 5.97 5.07 -1.95
N ARG A 43 7.28 5.28 -1.76
CA ARG A 43 8.28 4.92 -2.77
C ARG A 43 8.24 3.44 -3.14
N PHE A 44 8.11 2.56 -2.14
CA PHE A 44 7.98 1.12 -2.38
C PHE A 44 6.66 0.78 -3.09
N ALA A 45 5.55 1.35 -2.62
CA ALA A 45 4.22 1.06 -3.12
C ALA A 45 4.11 1.38 -4.61
N ILE A 46 4.45 2.61 -5.02
CA ILE A 46 4.35 3.04 -6.42
C ILE A 46 5.25 2.21 -7.34
N GLY A 47 6.47 1.87 -6.89
CA GLY A 47 7.44 1.11 -7.70
C GLY A 47 7.07 -0.37 -7.83
N SER A 48 6.20 -0.88 -6.96
CA SER A 48 5.73 -2.27 -6.98
C SER A 48 4.29 -2.43 -7.46
N GLY A 49 3.60 -1.33 -7.79
CA GLY A 49 2.18 -1.33 -8.15
C GLY A 49 1.23 -1.60 -6.97
N TYR A 50 1.72 -1.48 -5.74
CA TYR A 50 0.90 -1.54 -4.53
C TYR A 50 0.38 -0.15 -4.14
N LEU A 51 -0.65 -0.11 -3.31
CA LEU A 51 -1.09 1.11 -2.63
C LEU A 51 -0.36 1.30 -1.29
N PRO A 52 -0.02 2.53 -0.90
CA PRO A 52 0.54 2.83 0.42
C PRO A 52 -0.39 2.36 1.56
N VAL A 53 0.20 1.84 2.64
CA VAL A 53 -0.56 1.29 3.78
C VAL A 53 -0.99 2.37 4.79
N LYS A 54 -0.40 3.57 4.69
CA LYS A 54 -0.74 4.72 5.55
C LYS A 54 -1.78 5.60 4.84
N LYS A 55 -2.80 6.03 5.58
CA LYS A 55 -3.93 6.79 5.00
C LYS A 55 -3.52 8.12 4.39
N ASP A 56 -2.63 8.83 5.06
CA ASP A 56 -2.04 10.11 4.63
C ASP A 56 -1.04 9.96 3.48
N ALA A 57 -0.49 8.75 3.29
CA ALA A 57 0.34 8.40 2.15
C ALA A 57 -0.47 7.93 0.93
N ASN A 58 -1.72 7.52 1.13
CA ASN A 58 -2.61 6.96 0.10
C ASN A 58 -3.60 8.03 -0.40
N THR A 59 -3.07 9.13 -0.95
CA THR A 59 -3.84 10.21 -1.59
C THR A 59 -3.34 10.48 -2.99
N ALA A 60 -4.17 11.11 -3.82
CA ALA A 60 -3.78 11.47 -5.18
C ALA A 60 -2.57 12.42 -5.18
N GLU A 61 -2.50 13.38 -4.24
CA GLU A 61 -1.35 14.28 -4.13
C GLU A 61 -0.06 13.51 -3.76
N ALA A 62 -0.11 12.65 -2.74
CA ALA A 62 1.05 11.90 -2.29
C ALA A 62 1.58 10.94 -3.37
N ILE A 63 0.69 10.31 -4.15
CA ILE A 63 1.07 9.46 -5.28
C ILE A 63 1.70 10.29 -6.40
N GLY A 64 1.09 11.42 -6.78
CA GLY A 64 1.62 12.30 -7.83
C GLY A 64 3.01 12.86 -7.48
N GLU A 65 3.21 13.30 -6.24
CA GLU A 65 4.52 13.76 -5.74
C GLU A 65 5.56 12.65 -5.80
N ALA A 66 5.17 11.43 -5.46
CA ALA A 66 6.09 10.30 -5.44
C ALA A 66 6.42 9.76 -6.84
N VAL A 67 5.46 9.79 -7.77
CA VAL A 67 5.71 9.52 -9.20
C VAL A 67 6.69 10.55 -9.77
N ALA A 68 6.48 11.84 -9.49
CA ALA A 68 7.34 12.92 -9.96
C ALA A 68 8.76 12.86 -9.37
N SER A 69 8.91 12.34 -8.14
CA SER A 69 10.21 12.18 -7.47
C SER A 69 10.83 10.79 -7.61
N SER A 70 10.19 9.89 -8.37
CA SER A 70 10.67 8.53 -8.57
C SER A 70 12.00 8.53 -9.37
N PRO A 71 13.01 7.76 -8.93
CA PRO A 71 14.28 7.66 -9.67
C PRO A 71 14.13 6.94 -11.02
N GLU A 72 13.12 6.07 -11.13
CA GLU A 72 12.79 5.33 -12.35
C GLU A 72 11.45 5.85 -12.92
N PRO A 73 11.32 5.97 -14.25
CA PRO A 73 10.07 6.41 -14.86
C PRO A 73 8.91 5.45 -14.52
N ILE A 74 7.85 5.98 -13.92
CA ILE A 74 6.58 5.28 -13.76
C ILE A 74 5.75 5.57 -15.01
N SER A 75 5.23 4.53 -15.65
CA SER A 75 4.38 4.70 -16.84
C SER A 75 3.06 5.38 -16.48
N GLU A 76 2.52 6.19 -17.39
CA GLU A 76 1.20 6.82 -17.26
C GLU A 76 0.10 5.82 -16.84
N LEU A 77 0.05 4.64 -17.48
CA LEU A 77 -0.89 3.58 -17.11
C LEU A 77 -0.77 3.13 -15.65
N MET A 78 0.46 3.08 -15.10
CA MET A 78 0.69 2.70 -13.72
C MET A 78 0.22 3.80 -12.76
N GLU A 79 0.50 5.06 -13.09
CA GLU A 79 0.01 6.20 -12.31
C GLU A 79 -1.52 6.24 -12.29
N GLU A 80 -2.19 6.11 -13.44
CA GLU A 80 -3.66 6.03 -13.52
C GLU A 80 -4.23 4.85 -12.71
N THR A 81 -3.56 3.69 -12.76
CA THR A 81 -3.96 2.50 -11.99
C THR A 81 -3.87 2.77 -10.49
N LEU A 82 -2.79 3.41 -10.02
CA LEU A 82 -2.61 3.77 -8.62
C LEU A 82 -3.66 4.78 -8.17
N LEU A 83 -3.94 5.82 -8.97
CA LEU A 83 -4.97 6.82 -8.67
C LEU A 83 -6.37 6.20 -8.60
N THR A 84 -6.68 5.28 -9.51
CA THR A 84 -7.93 4.49 -9.47
C THR A 84 -8.00 3.66 -8.18
N GLY A 85 -6.90 3.05 -7.77
CA GLY A 85 -6.80 2.33 -6.51
C GLY A 85 -7.07 3.22 -5.29
N VAL A 86 -6.49 4.43 -5.26
CA VAL A 86 -6.76 5.44 -4.23
C VAL A 86 -8.25 5.77 -4.17
N GLU A 87 -8.88 6.06 -5.32
CA GLU A 87 -10.31 6.37 -5.40
C GLU A 87 -11.17 5.22 -4.84
N ILE A 88 -10.85 3.97 -5.23
CA ILE A 88 -11.57 2.79 -4.73
C ILE A 88 -11.44 2.70 -3.21
N THR A 89 -10.23 2.87 -2.65
CA THR A 89 -10.02 2.78 -1.20
C THR A 89 -10.72 3.85 -0.38
N GLN A 90 -11.03 5.00 -0.99
CA GLN A 90 -11.69 6.12 -0.33
C GLN A 90 -13.21 6.08 -0.47
N ASN A 91 -13.73 5.58 -1.59
CA ASN A 91 -15.15 5.72 -1.96
C ASN A 91 -15.95 4.41 -1.96
N TYR A 92 -15.30 3.24 -1.87
CA TYR A 92 -15.96 1.94 -1.93
C TYR A 92 -16.06 1.30 -0.55
N THR A 93 -17.06 0.43 -0.37
CA THR A 93 -17.08 -0.48 0.77
C THR A 93 -16.12 -1.64 0.50
N LEU A 94 -14.98 -1.61 1.17
CA LEU A 94 -13.96 -2.65 1.06
C LEU A 94 -14.34 -3.87 1.88
N TYR A 95 -14.11 -5.05 1.34
CA TYR A 95 -14.24 -6.31 2.06
C TYR A 95 -13.02 -7.20 1.82
N THR A 96 -12.68 -8.00 2.82
CA THR A 96 -11.62 -9.00 2.76
C THR A 96 -12.09 -10.28 3.42
N ILE A 97 -11.44 -11.39 3.10
CA ILE A 97 -11.66 -12.65 3.80
C ILE A 97 -11.07 -12.55 5.21
N GLU A 98 -11.81 -13.02 6.21
CA GLU A 98 -11.26 -13.15 7.56
C GLU A 98 -10.17 -14.23 7.53
N ALA A 99 -9.00 -13.92 8.10
CA ALA A 99 -7.88 -14.86 8.12
C ALA A 99 -8.15 -16.08 9.02
N PHE A 100 -8.95 -15.89 10.09
CA PHE A 100 -9.36 -16.90 11.06
C PHE A 100 -10.75 -16.56 11.61
N GLU A 101 -11.55 -17.57 11.96
CA GLU A 101 -12.78 -17.38 12.73
C GLU A 101 -12.42 -16.93 14.17
N ASN A 102 -13.08 -15.88 14.68
CA ASN A 102 -12.89 -15.38 16.06
C ASN A 102 -13.60 -16.24 17.12
#